data_AF-A0A4R1UTX4-F1
#
_entry.id   AF-A0A4R1UTX4-F1
#
_cell.length_a   1.000
_cell.length_b   1.000
_cell.length_c   1.000
_cell.angle_alpha   90.00
_cell.angle_beta   90.00
_cell.angle_gamma   90.00
#
_symmetry.space_group_name_H-M   'P 1'
#
loop_
_entity.id
_entity.type
_entity.pdbx_description
1 polymer ?
#
loop_
_entity_poly.entity_id
_entity_poly.type
_entity_poly.pdbx_seq_one_letter_code
_entity_poly.pdbx_strand_id
1 'polypeptide(L)' 'MPSQDNKISLFSLTSMVVGSMIGAGIFNLPARFGSATGPFGAIIAWLIAGTGMYALARVFQALAARKPDIDAG' A
#
# COMPACT_ATOMS: atom_id res chain seq x y z
N MET A 1 28.48 -5.86 -30.34
CA MET A 1 27.47 -4.89 -29.86
C MET A 1 27.56 -4.82 -28.34
N PRO A 2 27.72 -3.65 -27.71
CA PRO A 2 27.70 -3.58 -26.25
C PRO A 2 26.26 -3.84 -25.78
N SER A 3 26.08 -4.89 -25.00
CA SER A 3 24.82 -5.19 -24.31
C SER A 3 24.53 -4.04 -23.36
N GLN A 4 23.54 -3.21 -23.70
CA GLN A 4 22.93 -2.28 -22.76
C GLN A 4 22.34 -3.14 -21.65
N ASP A 5 23.06 -3.25 -20.53
CA ASP A 5 22.53 -3.73 -19.27
C ASP A 5 21.29 -2.88 -18.96
N ASN A 6 20.11 -3.39 -19.33
CA ASN A 6 18.81 -2.84 -18.97
C ASN A 6 18.59 -3.09 -17.48
N LYS A 7 19.49 -2.56 -16.65
CA LYS A 7 19.32 -2.47 -15.21
C LYS A 7 18.19 -1.49 -15.00
N ILE A 8 16.99 -2.05 -14.86
CA ILE A 8 15.82 -1.31 -14.44
C ILE A 8 16.24 -0.56 -13.18
N SER A 9 16.26 0.77 -13.27
CA SER A 9 16.64 1.62 -12.15
C SER A 9 15.77 1.26 -10.94
N LEU A 10 16.33 1.27 -9.73
CA LEU A 10 15.58 1.04 -8.50
C LEU A 10 14.31 1.89 -8.44
N PHE A 11 14.37 3.12 -8.98
CA PHE A 11 13.23 4.01 -9.08
C PHE A 11 12.10 3.44 -9.97
N SER A 12 12.45 2.79 -11.06
CA SER A 12 11.50 2.16 -11.99
C SER A 12 10.87 0.89 -11.41
N LEU A 13 11.65 0.09 -10.67
CA LEU A 13 11.11 -1.04 -9.90
C LEU A 13 10.15 -0.56 -8.80
N THR A 14 10.53 0.45 -8.03
CA THR A 14 9.67 1.01 -6.98
C THR A 14 8.40 1.62 -7.56
N SER A 15 8.49 2.37 -8.67
CA SER A 15 7.30 2.95 -9.31
C SER A 15 6.38 1.87 -9.89
N MET A 16 6.93 0.78 -10.42
CA MET A 16 6.14 -0.35 -10.91
C MET A 16 5.39 -1.06 -9.79
N VAL A 17 6.05 -1.28 -8.65
CA VAL A 17 5.42 -1.89 -7.46
C VAL A 17 4.33 -0.98 -6.90
N VAL A 18 4.64 0.30 -6.68
CA VAL A 18 3.68 1.29 -6.15
C VAL A 18 2.49 1.44 -7.10
N GLY A 19 2.73 1.50 -8.42
CA GLY A 19 1.68 1.57 -9.43
C GLY A 19 0.79 0.32 -9.45
N SER A 20 1.36 -0.88 -9.30
CA SER A 20 0.59 -2.13 -9.19
C SER A 20 -0.24 -2.18 -7.92
N MET A 21 0.31 -1.74 -6.78
CA MET A 21 -0.36 -1.73 -5.49
C MET A 21 -1.51 -0.71 -5.47
N ILE A 22 -1.29 0.50 -6.00
CA ILE A 22 -2.31 1.55 -6.13
C ILE A 22 -3.36 1.13 -7.16
N GLY A 23 -2.97 0.54 -8.28
CA GLY A 23 -3.88 0.05 -9.31
C GLY A 23 -4.79 -1.06 -8.79
N ALA A 24 -4.22 -2.07 -8.11
CA ALA A 24 -4.99 -3.13 -7.47
C ALA A 24 -5.85 -2.60 -6.31
N GLY A 25 -5.41 -1.57 -5.59
CA GLY A 25 -6.21 -0.94 -4.55
C GLY A 25 -7.37 -0.13 -5.14
N ILE A 26 -7.07 0.97 -5.82
CA ILE A 26 -8.04 2.01 -6.22
C ILE A 26 -8.91 1.59 -7.40
N PHE A 27 -8.45 0.74 -8.33
CA PHE A 27 -9.30 0.27 -9.42
C PHE A 27 -10.05 -1.01 -9.09
N ASN A 28 -9.46 -1.94 -8.33
CA ASN A 28 -10.13 -3.20 -7.99
C ASN A 28 -11.12 -3.04 -6.82
N LEU A 29 -10.86 -2.18 -5.81
CA LEU A 29 -11.83 -1.97 -4.72
C LEU A 29 -13.17 -1.44 -5.25
N PRO A 30 -13.26 -0.28 -5.93
CA PRO A 30 -14.54 0.24 -6.37
C PRO A 30 -15.24 -0.69 -7.37
N ALA A 31 -14.49 -1.41 -8.22
CA ALA A 31 -15.08 -2.38 -9.14
C ALA A 31 -15.67 -3.61 -8.41
N ARG A 32 -14.99 -4.15 -7.40
CA ARG A 32 -15.46 -5.29 -6.60
C ARG A 32 -16.54 -4.90 -5.58
N PHE A 33 -16.39 -3.76 -4.92
CA PHE A 33 -17.35 -3.25 -3.94
C PHE A 33 -18.56 -2.58 -4.61
N GLY A 34 -18.39 -1.97 -5.79
CA GLY A 34 -19.47 -1.42 -6.60
C GLY A 34 -20.39 -2.51 -7.18
N SER A 35 -19.83 -3.66 -7.55
CA SER A 35 -20.63 -4.82 -7.99
C SER A 35 -21.30 -5.58 -6.83
N ALA A 36 -20.74 -5.55 -5.62
CA ALA A 36 -21.29 -6.27 -4.46
C ALA A 36 -22.22 -5.43 -3.55
N THR A 37 -21.98 -4.12 -3.39
CA THR A 37 -22.62 -3.26 -2.36
C THR A 37 -22.89 -1.82 -2.80
N GLY A 38 -22.39 -1.40 -3.97
CA GLY A 38 -22.50 -0.01 -4.44
C GLY A 38 -21.50 0.97 -3.79
N PRO A 39 -21.48 2.24 -4.24
CA PRO A 39 -20.47 3.25 -3.85
C PRO A 39 -20.46 3.57 -2.34
N PHE A 40 -21.60 3.44 -1.64
CA PHE A 40 -21.66 3.60 -0.19
C PHE A 40 -20.86 2.54 0.57
N GLY A 41 -20.88 1.28 0.10
CA GLY A 41 -20.10 0.19 0.71
C GLY A 41 -18.59 0.42 0.59
N ALA A 42 -18.14 0.97 -0.54
CA ALA A 42 -16.73 1.31 -0.76
C ALA A 42 -16.24 2.40 0.22
N ILE A 43 -17.06 3.42 0.50
CA ILE A 43 -16.72 4.50 1.45
C ILE A 43 -16.59 3.95 2.88
N ILE A 44 -17.53 3.11 3.32
CA ILE A 44 -17.50 2.51 4.66
C ILE A 44 -16.30 1.55 4.80
N ALA A 45 -16.06 0.71 3.78
CA ALA A 45 -14.90 -0.19 3.77
C ALA A 45 -13.57 0.59 3.82
N TRP A 46 -13.47 1.70 3.10
CA TRP A 46 -12.29 2.55 3.10
C TRP A 46 -12.06 3.23 4.46
N LEU A 47 -13.13 3.70 5.13
CA LEU A 47 -13.05 4.24 6.48
C LEU A 47 -12.57 3.19 7.49
N ILE A 48 -13.07 1.95 7.42
CA ILE A 48 -12.64 0.86 8.30
C ILE A 48 -11.16 0.51 8.03
N ALA A 49 -10.77 0.38 6.75
CA ALA A 49 -9.40 0.09 6.37
C ALA A 49 -8.43 1.20 6.83
N GLY A 50 -8.79 2.47 6.62
CA GLY A 50 -8.02 3.62 7.08
C GLY A 50 -7.90 3.68 8.61
N THR A 51 -8.99 3.39 9.31
CA THR A 51 -8.99 3.33 10.79
C THR A 51 -8.10 2.19 11.30
N GLY A 52 -8.15 1.02 10.66
CA GLY A 52 -7.26 -0.11 10.98
C GLY A 52 -5.79 0.23 10.72
N MET A 53 -5.48 0.90 9.60
CA MET A 53 -4.13 1.36 9.28
C MET A 53 -3.61 2.40 10.29
N TYR A 54 -4.47 3.30 10.78
CA TYR A 54 -4.13 4.23 11.86
C TYR A 54 -3.81 3.49 13.17
N ALA A 55 -4.61 2.49 13.54
CA ALA A 55 -4.34 1.65 14.71
C ALA A 55 -2.98 0.92 14.57
N LEU A 56 -2.69 0.36 13.40
CA LEU A 56 -1.39 -0.27 13.12
C LEU A 56 -0.23 0.73 13.23
N ALA A 57 -0.39 1.94 12.70
CA ALA A 57 0.63 2.99 12.84
C ALA A 57 0.88 3.33 14.31
N ARG A 58 -0.17 3.40 15.14
CA ARG A 58 -0.03 3.62 16.60
C ARG A 58 0.69 2.46 17.29
N VAL A 59 0.43 1.23 16.87
CA VAL A 59 1.13 0.04 17.37
C VAL A 59 2.61 0.06 16.96
N PHE A 60 2.92 0.37 15.71
CA PHE A 60 4.32 0.50 15.25
C PHE A 60 5.04 1.64 15.93
N GLN A 61 4.40 2.80 16.12
CA GLN A 61 4.94 3.90 16.91
C GLN A 61 5.20 3.48 18.36
N ALA A 62 4.26 2.75 18.98
CA ALA A 62 4.42 2.24 20.34
C ALA A 62 5.54 1.18 20.44
N LEU A 63 5.73 0.36 19.41
CA LEU A 63 6.81 -0.61 19.32
C LEU A 63 8.17 0.07 19.13
N ALA A 64 8.26 1.03 18.20
CA ALA A 64 9.46 1.83 17.94
C ALA A 64 9.88 2.63 19.19
N ALA A 65 8.92 3.18 19.93
CA ALA A 65 9.20 3.91 21.16
C ALA A 65 9.66 2.99 22.32
N ARG A 66 9.24 1.72 22.35
CA ARG A 66 9.61 0.77 23.43
C ARG A 66 10.84 -0.08 23.10
N LYS A 67 11.18 -0.27 21.83
CA LYS A 67 12.39 -0.97 21.38
C LYS A 67 13.07 -0.13 20.28
N PRO A 68 13.90 0.87 20.65
CA PRO A 68 14.61 1.72 19.69
C PRO A 68 15.77 1.00 18.98
N ASP A 69 15.95 -0.30 19.23
CA ASP A 69 17.06 -1.14 18.76
C ASP A 69 16.66 -2.10 17.62
N ILE A 70 15.56 -1.83 16.91
CA ILE A 70 15.34 -2.43 15.60
C ILE A 70 15.39 -1.27 14.61
N ASP A 71 16.63 -0.99 14.19
CA ASP A 71 16.91 -0.34 12.92
C ASP A 71 15.98 -0.96 11.87
N ALA A 72 15.17 -0.13 11.23
CA ALA A 72 14.32 -0.52 10.12
C ALA A 72 15.23 -0.82 8.92
N GLY A 73 15.83 -2.02 8.93
CA GLY A 73 16.62 -2.61 7.85
C GLY A 73 15.86 -3.70 7.11
#